data_AF-A0A2A2XZG3-F1
#
_entry.id   AF-A0A2A2XZG3-F1
#
_cell.length_a   1.000
_cell.length_b   1.000
_cell.length_c   1.000
_cell.angle_alpha   90.00
_cell.angle_beta   90.00
_cell.angle_gamma   90.00
#
_symmetry.space_group_name_H-M   'P 1'
#
loop_
_entity.id
_entity.type
_entity.pdbx_description
1 polymer ?
#
loop_
_entity_poly.entity_id
_entity_poly.type
_entity_poly.pdbx_seq_one_letter_code
_entity_poly.pdbx_strand_id
1 'polypeptide(L)' 'MGACPEVGLPAKDQPVLAAAVACASDFLLTGDRLHFGHLFGSTVAKVRVLSVREMAQEMIKRGWIEKPI' A
#
# COMPACT_ATOMS: atom_id res chain seq x y z
N MET A 1 13.67 13.22 9.98
CA MET A 1 13.51 11.77 9.69
C MET A 1 12.46 11.23 10.64
N GLY A 2 11.26 10.95 10.15
CA GLY A 2 10.21 10.34 10.97
C GLY A 2 10.41 8.83 11.00
N ALA A 3 10.30 8.22 12.18
CA ALA A 3 10.30 6.76 12.29
C ALA A 3 9.12 6.17 11.49
N CYS A 4 9.33 5.00 10.90
CA CYS A 4 8.23 4.26 10.28
C CYS A 4 7.16 3.95 11.35
N PRO A 5 5.87 4.12 11.07
CA PRO A 5 4.82 3.70 11.99
C PRO A 5 4.99 2.24 12.40
N GLU A 6 4.89 1.93 13.69
CA GLU A 6 4.92 0.55 14.17
C GLU A 6 3.60 -0.15 13.83
N VAL A 7 3.56 -0.76 12.65
CA VAL A 7 2.36 -1.41 12.09
C VAL A 7 2.51 -2.93 11.99
N GLY A 8 3.35 -3.53 12.82
CA GLY A 8 3.54 -4.99 12.86
C GLY A 8 4.29 -5.58 11.66
N LEU A 9 5.09 -4.77 10.95
CA LEU A 9 5.99 -5.26 9.89
C LEU A 9 7.32 -5.73 10.46
N PRO A 10 7.92 -6.82 9.93
CA PRO A 10 9.27 -7.23 10.31
C PRO A 10 10.27 -6.16 9.87
N ALA A 11 11.41 -6.06 10.57
CA ALA A 11 12.40 -5.00 10.35
C ALA A 11 12.87 -4.88 8.88
N LYS A 12 12.93 -6.00 8.15
CA LYS A 12 13.32 -6.01 6.73
C LYS A 12 12.33 -5.30 5.80
N ASP A 13 11.04 -5.26 6.16
CA ASP A 13 9.96 -4.77 5.30
C ASP A 13 9.51 -3.35 5.67
N GLN A 14 9.81 -2.88 6.89
CA GLN A 14 9.51 -1.52 7.33
C GLN A 14 10.04 -0.42 6.39
N PRO A 15 11.27 -0.50 5.83
CA PRO A 15 11.78 0.54 4.92
C PRO A 15 10.93 0.73 3.66
N VAL A 16 10.21 -0.30 3.19
CA VAL A 16 9.35 -0.21 2.01
C VAL A 16 8.17 0.72 2.29
N LEU A 17 7.49 0.55 3.44
CA LEU A 17 6.40 1.43 3.85
C LEU A 17 6.91 2.83 4.19
N ALA A 18 8.05 2.92 4.89
CA ALA A 18 8.66 4.18 5.25
C ALA A 18 9.01 5.02 4.01
N ALA A 19 9.53 4.39 2.95
CA ALA A 19 9.83 5.05 1.69
C ALA A 19 8.58 5.62 1.01
N ALA A 20 7.48 4.85 0.96
CA ALA A 20 6.21 5.34 0.40
C ALA A 20 5.67 6.55 1.17
N VAL A 21 5.77 6.52 2.51
CA VAL A 21 5.39 7.65 3.37
C VAL A 21 6.30 8.85 3.13
N ALA A 22 7.61 8.65 3.07
CA ALA A 22 8.59 9.72 2.84
C ALA A 22 8.43 10.39 1.47
N CYS A 23 8.03 9.63 0.46
CA CYS A 23 7.72 10.13 -0.88
C CYS A 23 6.32 10.73 -1.02
N ALA A 24 5.54 10.79 0.07
CA ALA A 24 4.14 11.24 0.07
C ALA A 24 3.28 10.53 -1.00
N SER A 25 3.51 9.23 -1.19
CA SER A 25 2.76 8.43 -2.16
C SER A 25 1.31 8.23 -1.71
N ASP A 26 0.37 8.26 -2.65
CA ASP A 26 -1.03 7.94 -2.35
C ASP A 26 -1.23 6.43 -2.08
N PHE A 27 -0.44 5.59 -2.73
CA PHE A 27 -0.58 4.13 -2.69
C PHE A 27 0.77 3.42 -2.51
N LEU A 28 0.76 2.32 -1.75
CA LEU A 28 1.81 1.30 -1.75
C LEU A 28 1.20 -0.02 -2.25
N LEU A 29 1.76 -0.56 -3.33
CA LEU A 29 1.29 -1.80 -3.93
C LEU A 29 2.23 -2.95 -3.60
N THR A 30 1.69 -4.08 -3.14
CA THR A 30 2.49 -5.29 -2.91
C THR A 30 1.67 -6.56 -3.07
N GLY A 31 2.34 -7.65 -3.48
CA GLY A 31 1.77 -9.00 -3.46
C GLY A 31 2.03 -9.76 -2.16
N ASP A 32 2.80 -9.20 -1.23
CA ASP A 32 3.18 -9.86 0.02
C ASP A 32 2.01 -9.92 1.00
N ARG A 33 1.32 -11.06 1.01
CA ARG A 33 0.24 -11.33 1.97
C ARG A 33 0.72 -11.76 3.34
N LEU A 34 1.95 -12.25 3.45
CA LEU A 34 2.47 -12.77 4.71
C LEU A 34 2.74 -11.63 5.69
N HIS A 35 3.42 -10.57 5.22
CA HIS A 35 3.78 -9.45 6.08
C HIS A 35 2.87 -8.23 5.92
N PHE A 36 2.36 -7.93 4.72
CA PHE A 36 1.51 -6.75 4.51
C PHE A 36 0.02 -7.08 4.44
N GLY A 37 -0.35 -8.36 4.46
CA GLY A 37 -1.75 -8.77 4.25
C GLY A 37 -2.73 -8.14 5.24
N HIS A 38 -2.32 -7.95 6.51
CA HIS A 38 -3.15 -7.29 7.52
C HIS A 38 -3.30 -5.78 7.30
N LEU A 39 -2.50 -5.18 6.42
CA LEU A 39 -2.58 -3.76 6.07
C LEU A 39 -3.36 -3.52 4.76
N PHE A 40 -3.72 -4.55 3.99
CA PHE A 40 -4.44 -4.37 2.73
C PHE A 40 -5.77 -3.65 2.94
N GLY A 41 -6.04 -2.66 2.08
CA GLY A 41 -7.20 -1.78 2.16
C GLY A 41 -7.07 -0.65 3.20
N SER A 42 -6.09 -0.73 4.11
CA SER A 42 -5.86 0.24 5.17
C SER A 42 -4.99 1.40 4.70
N THR A 43 -5.05 2.51 5.45
CA THR A 43 -4.22 3.70 5.21
C THR A 43 -3.26 3.89 6.37
N VAL A 44 -1.97 3.97 6.09
CA VAL A 44 -0.91 4.25 7.07
C VAL A 44 -0.21 5.53 6.68
N ALA A 45 -0.25 6.54 7.55
CA ALA A 45 0.38 7.84 7.31
C ALA A 45 0.06 8.42 5.92
N LYS A 46 -1.22 8.39 5.52
CA LYS A 46 -1.78 8.82 4.22
C LYS A 46 -1.47 7.92 3.02
N VAL A 47 -0.63 6.90 3.17
CA VAL A 47 -0.37 5.90 2.13
C VAL A 47 -1.38 4.76 2.26
N ARG A 48 -2.14 4.48 1.20
CA ARG A 48 -3.07 3.35 1.17
C ARG A 48 -2.36 2.09 0.69
N VAL A 49 -2.33 1.05 1.52
CA VAL A 49 -1.66 -0.22 1.19
C VAL A 49 -2.65 -1.12 0.47
N LEU A 50 -2.34 -1.54 -0.75
CA LEU A 50 -3.22 -2.36 -1.58
C LEU A 50 -2.47 -3.54 -2.18
N SER A 51 -3.19 -4.64 -2.40
CA SER A 51 -2.76 -5.64 -3.37
C SER A 51 -2.89 -5.11 -4.80
N VAL A 52 -2.17 -5.72 -5.75
CA VAL A 52 -2.28 -5.37 -7.18
C VAL A 52 -3.72 -5.50 -7.68
N ARG A 53 -4.47 -6.50 -7.20
CA ARG A 53 -5.89 -6.69 -7.55
C ARG A 53 -6.75 -5.54 -7.04
N GLU A 54 -6.55 -5.11 -5.80
CA GLU A 54 -7.32 -4.00 -5.23
C GLU A 54 -6.99 -2.68 -5.92
N MET A 55 -5.73 -2.47 -6.32
CA MET A 55 -5.37 -1.31 -7.14
C MET A 55 -6.11 -1.32 -8.47
N ALA A 56 -6.13 -2.44 -9.20
CA ALA A 56 -6.88 -2.53 -10.45
C ALA A 56 -8.37 -2.18 -10.25
N GLN A 57 -8.97 -2.67 -9.16
CA GLN A 57 -10.36 -2.31 -8.80
C GLN A 57 -10.51 -0.82 -8.47
N GLU A 58 -9.55 -0.23 -7.76
CA GLU A 58 -9.53 1.20 -7.43
C GLU A 58 -9.38 2.05 -8.70
N MET A 59 -8.52 1.64 -9.64
CA MET A 59 -8.33 2.31 -10.93
C MET A 59 -9.61 2.27 -11.77
N ILE A 60 -10.34 1.15 -11.78
CA ILE A 60 -11.66 1.05 -12.43
C ILE A 60 -12.67 1.97 -11.75
N LYS A 61 -12.76 1.94 -10.41
CA LYS A 61 -13.68 2.80 -9.64
C LYS A 61 -13.43 4.29 -9.89
N ARG A 62 -12.18 4.66 -10.11
CA ARG A 62 -11.75 6.04 -10.40
C ARG A 62 -11.88 6.42 -11.88
N GLY A 63 -12.22 5.46 -12.74
CA GLY A 63 -12.28 5.67 -14.19
C GLY A 63 -10.91 5.90 -14.85
N TRP A 64 -9.82 5.46 -14.22
CA TRP A 64 -8.47 5.53 -14.80
C TRP A 64 -8.24 4.45 -15.85
N ILE A 65 -8.90 3.31 -15.69
CA ILE A 65 -8.89 2.21 -16.66
C ILE A 65 -10.30 1.63 -16.79
N GLU A 66 -10.58 1.04 -17.95
CA GLU A 66 -11.82 0.30 -18.19
C GLU A 66 -11.80 -1.06 -17.51
N LYS A 67 -12.98 -1.58 -17.18
CA LYS A 67 -13.11 -2.95 -16.68
C LYS A 67 -12.78 -3.90 -17.84
N PRO A 68 -11.84 -4.85 -17.66
CA PRO A 68 -11.60 -5.89 -18.65
C PRO A 68 -12.90 -6.66 -18.94
N ILE A 69 -13.13 -6.97 -20.22
CA ILE A 69 -14.27 -7.76 -20.71
C ILE A 69 -14.19 -9.19 -20.17
#